data_AF-A0A377PTD3-F1
#
_entry.id   AF-A0A377PTD3-F1
#
_cell.length_a   1.000
_cell.length_b   1.000
_cell.length_c   1.000
_cell.angle_alpha   90.00
_cell.angle_beta   90.00
_cell.angle_gamma   90.00
#
_symmetry.space_group_name_H-M   'P 1'
#
loop_
_entity.id
_entity.type
_entity.pdbx_description
1 polymer ?
#
loop_
_entity_poly.entity_id
_entity_poly.type
_entity_poly.pdbx_seq_one_letter_code
_entity_poly.pdbx_strand_id
1 'polypeptide(L)'
;MNIRLFYIGVITTFLISLGLRLYYLEHRVDLHLDEVLSIVLSEYNDYGWGKFYEDGIVLDSNTIKEKLLWNDPTISGAFRDIAKLWKNNRDRPHTNLYYSIFRLWHIGFIDNDTKSLLYRGISLNLVLFAFSFVLAICLVRNLLLLASSNSNTMQVCILVFLMMAFLNPASITNTLFMRPYMLQECLFILFLWANSMLFCLLNNCNINPTSPKDLKPRIVRMSCFLIISTSLLLLSGYFTIAFVTIIFMVCGIYTALCIKRYIYIYIYNNLVFGFKCFNISKVFCRHYSR
;
A
#
# COMPACT_ATOMS: atom_id res chain seq x y z
N MET A 1 -18.48 -10.08 -24.72
CA MET A 1 -19.04 -8.82 -24.20
C MET A 1 -18.52 -7.68 -25.08
N ASN A 2 -19.37 -6.71 -25.40
CA ASN A 2 -18.94 -5.54 -26.17
C ASN A 2 -17.93 -4.72 -25.33
N ILE A 3 -16.85 -4.24 -25.94
CA ILE A 3 -15.82 -3.44 -25.26
C ILE A 3 -16.43 -2.22 -24.55
N ARG A 4 -17.47 -1.61 -25.14
CA ARG A 4 -18.18 -0.47 -24.52
C ARG A 4 -18.88 -0.89 -23.23
N LEU A 5 -19.55 -2.04 -23.24
CA LEU A 5 -20.22 -2.60 -22.06
C LEU A 5 -19.22 -2.94 -20.96
N PHE A 6 -18.02 -3.42 -21.33
CA PHE A 6 -16.94 -3.67 -20.36
C PHE A 6 -16.53 -2.38 -19.63
N TYR A 7 -16.21 -1.32 -20.37
CA TYR A 7 -15.78 -0.05 -19.75
C TYR A 7 -16.90 0.58 -18.92
N ILE A 8 -18.14 0.52 -19.38
CA ILE A 8 -19.30 0.95 -18.59
C ILE A 8 -19.35 0.15 -17.29
N GLY A 9 -19.23 -1.19 -17.33
CA GLY A 9 -19.22 -2.03 -16.13
C GLY A 9 -18.10 -1.69 -15.16
N VAL A 10 -16.88 -1.41 -15.65
CA VAL A 10 -15.74 -1.01 -14.82
C VAL A 10 -16.02 0.32 -14.13
N ILE A 11 -16.48 1.33 -14.88
CA ILE A 11 -16.79 2.67 -14.36
C ILE A 11 -17.94 2.58 -13.35
N THR A 12 -19.00 1.85 -13.65
CA THR A 12 -20.12 1.65 -12.72
C THR A 12 -19.66 0.98 -11.43
N THR A 13 -18.82 -0.06 -11.52
CA THR A 13 -18.26 -0.72 -10.32
C THR A 13 -17.43 0.24 -9.48
N PHE A 14 -16.60 1.08 -10.12
CA PHE A 14 -15.83 2.10 -9.43
C PHE A 14 -16.73 3.14 -8.75
N LEU A 15 -17.74 3.66 -9.45
CA LEU A 15 -18.64 4.68 -8.90
C LEU A 15 -19.48 4.14 -7.74
N ILE A 16 -19.98 2.89 -7.83
CA ILE A 16 -20.71 2.26 -6.72
C ILE A 16 -19.78 2.07 -5.51
N SER A 17 -18.58 1.53 -5.73
CA SER A 17 -17.63 1.28 -4.64
C SER A 17 -17.11 2.57 -3.99
N LEU A 18 -16.92 3.64 -4.76
CA LEU A 18 -16.61 4.98 -4.24
C LEU A 18 -17.81 5.59 -3.50
N GLY A 19 -19.00 5.51 -4.09
CA GLY A 19 -20.23 6.06 -3.51
C GLY A 19 -20.56 5.44 -2.15
N LEU A 20 -20.41 4.12 -2.00
CA LEU A 20 -20.58 3.44 -0.71
C LEU A 20 -19.60 3.97 0.34
N ARG A 21 -18.33 4.19 -0.04
CA ARG A 21 -17.32 4.73 0.87
C ARG A 21 -17.66 6.15 1.30
N LEU A 22 -18.05 7.02 0.36
CA LEU A 22 -18.47 8.39 0.68
C LEU A 22 -19.73 8.41 1.55
N TYR A 23 -20.68 7.53 1.29
CA TYR A 23 -21.89 7.38 2.10
C TYR A 23 -21.56 7.01 3.55
N TYR A 24 -20.70 6.00 3.77
CA TYR A 24 -20.31 5.61 5.13
C TYR A 24 -19.41 6.64 5.82
N LEU A 25 -18.58 7.35 5.06
CA LEU A 25 -17.78 8.47 5.57
C LEU A 25 -18.67 9.57 6.15
N GLU A 26 -19.78 9.89 5.48
CA GLU A 26 -20.71 10.94 5.92
C GLU A 26 -21.40 10.61 7.25
N HIS A 27 -21.68 9.33 7.48
CA HIS A 27 -22.34 8.85 8.71
C HIS A 27 -21.37 8.69 9.88
N ARG A 28 -20.08 8.97 9.67
CA ARG A 28 -19.06 8.81 10.68
C ARG A 28 -18.91 10.08 11.51
N VAL A 29 -19.09 9.96 12.82
CA VAL A 29 -19.02 11.09 13.76
C VAL A 29 -17.74 11.04 14.60
N ASP A 30 -17.32 9.83 14.97
CA ASP A 30 -16.24 9.62 15.93
C ASP A 30 -14.98 9.03 15.31
N LEU A 31 -13.85 9.28 15.98
CA LEU A 31 -12.54 8.72 15.68
C LEU A 31 -12.29 7.49 16.56
N HIS A 32 -11.84 6.42 15.95
CA HIS A 32 -11.38 5.26 16.69
C HIS A 32 -10.01 5.54 17.31
N LEU A 33 -9.69 4.90 18.44
CA LEU A 33 -8.44 5.10 19.18
C LEU A 33 -7.19 4.95 18.29
N ASP A 34 -7.11 3.87 17.50
CA ASP A 34 -6.00 3.65 16.56
C ASP A 34 -5.86 4.74 15.48
N GLU A 35 -6.93 5.46 15.16
CA GLU A 35 -6.88 6.56 14.18
C GLU A 35 -6.32 7.83 14.80
N VAL A 36 -6.71 8.12 16.05
CA VAL A 36 -6.08 9.17 16.86
C VAL A 36 -4.59 8.86 17.02
N LEU A 37 -4.24 7.61 17.32
CA LEU A 37 -2.86 7.16 17.42
C LEU A 37 -2.10 7.35 16.11
N SER A 38 -2.72 7.04 14.96
CA SER A 38 -2.09 7.23 13.65
C SER A 38 -1.76 8.70 13.36
N ILE A 39 -2.61 9.63 13.80
CA ILE A 39 -2.35 11.07 13.72
C ILE A 39 -1.18 11.44 14.64
N VAL A 40 -1.26 11.10 15.92
CA VAL A 40 -0.23 11.39 16.94
C VAL A 40 1.15 10.88 16.49
N LEU A 41 1.20 9.66 15.96
CA LEU A 41 2.44 9.06 15.45
C LEU A 41 2.95 9.83 14.24
N SER A 42 2.10 10.12 13.25
CA SER A 42 2.50 10.85 12.04
C SER A 42 3.07 12.24 12.34
N GLU A 43 2.49 12.95 13.31
CA GLU A 43 2.90 14.28 13.77
C GLU A 43 4.09 14.24 14.74
N TYR A 44 4.53 13.02 15.11
CA TYR A 44 5.53 12.76 16.12
C TYR A 44 5.27 13.54 17.43
N ASN A 45 4.00 13.65 17.80
CA ASN A 45 3.58 14.49 18.92
C ASN A 45 3.86 13.80 20.26
N ASP A 46 4.33 14.58 21.24
CA ASP A 46 4.69 14.07 22.56
C ASP A 46 3.48 13.95 23.50
N TYR A 47 2.48 14.83 23.37
CA TYR A 47 1.27 14.86 24.23
C TYR A 47 0.35 13.64 24.06
N GLY A 48 0.55 12.83 23.01
CA GLY A 48 -0.15 11.56 22.80
C GLY A 48 0.72 10.30 22.97
N TRP A 49 1.98 10.45 23.40
CA TRP A 49 2.92 9.33 23.50
C TRP A 49 3.61 9.20 24.86
N GLY A 50 3.99 10.31 25.49
CA GLY A 50 4.73 10.25 26.75
C GLY A 50 4.81 11.54 27.56
N LYS A 51 4.25 12.64 27.03
CA LYS A 51 4.12 13.89 27.77
C LYS A 51 2.72 13.97 28.37
N PHE A 52 2.65 14.07 29.69
CA PHE A 52 1.40 14.28 30.40
C PHE A 52 0.99 15.76 30.35
N TYR A 53 -0.31 15.99 30.50
CA TYR A 53 -0.82 17.34 30.77
C TYR A 53 -0.41 17.77 32.18
N GLU A 54 -0.25 19.07 32.39
CA GLU A 54 0.13 19.61 33.69
C GLU A 54 -0.99 19.40 34.72
N ASP A 55 -0.62 18.90 35.89
CA ASP A 55 -1.55 18.62 36.98
C ASP A 55 -2.14 19.92 37.57
N GLY A 56 -3.43 19.90 37.89
CA GLY A 56 -4.12 21.02 38.53
C GLY A 56 -4.62 22.12 37.59
N ILE A 57 -4.44 21.97 36.27
CA ILE A 57 -4.96 22.92 35.26
C ILE A 57 -6.19 22.33 34.58
N VAL A 58 -7.32 23.06 34.63
CA VAL A 58 -8.51 22.73 33.84
C VAL A 58 -8.28 23.20 32.41
N LEU A 59 -8.15 22.25 31.48
CA LEU A 59 -7.94 22.53 30.07
C LEU A 59 -9.25 22.39 29.29
N ASP A 60 -9.49 23.33 28.37
CA ASP A 60 -10.59 23.23 27.43
C ASP A 60 -10.35 22.10 26.40
N SER A 61 -11.44 21.52 25.90
CA SER A 61 -11.41 20.42 24.93
C SER A 61 -10.67 20.78 23.65
N ASN A 62 -10.81 22.02 23.17
CA ASN A 62 -10.11 22.47 21.96
C ASN A 62 -8.60 22.56 22.18
N THR A 63 -8.18 23.05 23.35
CA THR A 63 -6.76 23.14 23.73
C THR A 63 -6.12 21.76 23.85
N ILE A 64 -6.86 20.76 24.34
CA ILE A 64 -6.41 19.37 24.40
C ILE A 64 -6.25 18.81 22.98
N LYS A 65 -7.25 19.00 22.12
CA LYS A 65 -7.20 18.52 20.72
C LYS A 65 -6.04 19.13 19.96
N GLU A 66 -5.83 20.44 20.06
CA GLU A 66 -4.74 21.12 19.37
C GLU A 66 -3.37 20.59 19.81
N LYS A 67 -3.16 20.48 21.13
CA LYS A 67 -1.91 19.95 21.69
C LYS A 67 -1.69 18.47 21.37
N LEU A 68 -2.75 17.67 21.23
CA LEU A 68 -2.67 16.24 20.95
C LEU A 68 -2.48 15.93 19.46
N LEU A 69 -3.22 16.63 18.60
CA LEU A 69 -3.34 16.30 17.19
C LEU A 69 -2.27 16.97 16.33
N TRP A 70 -1.79 18.16 16.69
CA TRP A 70 -0.96 18.97 15.81
C TRP A 70 0.38 19.33 16.44
N ASN A 71 1.42 19.40 15.61
CA ASN A 71 2.77 19.78 16.04
C ASN A 71 3.29 20.97 15.23
N ASP A 72 3.92 20.74 14.09
CA ASP A 72 4.46 21.79 13.21
C ASP A 72 3.89 21.64 11.80
N PRO A 73 2.96 22.50 11.35
CA PRO A 73 2.28 22.34 10.06
C PRO A 73 3.21 22.58 8.85
N THR A 74 4.42 23.12 9.07
CA THR A 74 5.32 23.48 7.99
C THR A 74 5.92 22.26 7.28
N ILE A 75 6.35 22.46 6.04
CA ILE A 75 7.06 21.42 5.27
C ILE A 75 8.32 20.95 6.01
N SER A 76 9.09 21.87 6.60
CA SER A 76 10.29 21.53 7.36
C SER A 76 9.95 20.77 8.65
N GLY A 77 8.84 21.11 9.31
CA GLY A 77 8.24 20.34 10.40
C GLY A 77 7.99 18.89 10.00
N ALA A 78 7.24 18.68 8.91
CA ALA A 78 6.90 17.35 8.41
C ALA A 78 8.15 16.49 8.11
N PHE A 79 9.18 17.05 7.45
CA PHE A 79 10.42 16.31 7.19
C PHE A 79 11.19 15.99 8.48
N ARG A 80 11.18 16.89 9.48
CA ARG A 80 11.79 16.62 10.79
C ARG A 80 11.07 15.47 11.50
N ASP A 81 9.74 15.45 11.45
CA ASP A 81 8.94 14.39 12.08
C ASP A 81 9.14 13.04 11.40
N ILE A 82 9.19 13.01 10.06
CA ILE A 82 9.54 11.80 9.29
C ILE A 82 10.94 11.30 9.65
N ALA A 83 11.92 12.21 9.78
CA ALA A 83 13.27 11.84 10.19
C ALA A 83 13.32 11.26 11.62
N LYS A 84 12.45 11.73 12.52
CA LYS A 84 12.31 11.15 13.86
C LYS A 84 11.60 9.80 13.83
N LEU A 85 10.51 9.66 13.09
CA LEU A 85 9.79 8.40 12.84
C LEU A 85 10.70 7.32 12.26
N TRP A 86 11.64 7.73 11.42
CA TRP A 86 12.66 6.84 10.88
C TRP A 86 13.65 6.34 11.92
N LYS A 87 14.03 7.17 12.90
CA LYS A 87 14.91 6.75 14.01
C LYS A 87 14.17 5.90 15.04
N ASN A 88 12.93 6.28 15.35
CA ASN A 88 12.09 5.61 16.34
C ASN A 88 10.63 5.72 15.92
N ASN A 89 10.05 4.63 15.43
CA ASN A 89 8.66 4.64 14.98
C ASN A 89 7.65 4.84 16.13
N ARG A 90 8.07 4.71 17.40
CA ARG A 90 7.23 4.66 18.62
C ARG A 90 6.26 3.46 18.64
N ASP A 91 5.76 3.05 17.50
CA ASP A 91 4.91 1.88 17.27
C ASP A 91 5.75 0.66 16.84
N ARG A 92 6.02 -0.24 17.79
CA ARG A 92 6.86 -1.45 17.59
C ARG A 92 6.25 -2.49 16.63
N PRO A 93 4.93 -2.80 16.65
CA PRO A 93 4.36 -3.76 15.72
C PRO A 93 4.25 -3.23 14.28
N HIS A 94 4.10 -1.92 14.08
CA HIS A 94 3.95 -1.35 12.74
C HIS A 94 5.24 -0.72 12.20
N THR A 95 5.28 -0.52 10.89
CA THR A 95 6.35 0.17 10.18
C THR A 95 5.97 1.62 9.93
N ASN A 96 6.95 2.50 9.72
CA ASN A 96 6.74 3.95 9.63
C ASN A 96 6.23 4.46 8.28
N LEU A 97 6.12 3.61 7.24
CA LEU A 97 5.84 4.06 5.87
C LEU A 97 4.48 4.76 5.78
N TYR A 98 3.44 4.16 6.35
CA TYR A 98 2.10 4.76 6.35
C TYR A 98 2.10 6.11 7.07
N TYR A 99 2.66 6.18 8.28
CA TYR A 99 2.73 7.42 9.07
C TYR A 99 3.53 8.51 8.36
N SER A 100 4.59 8.15 7.64
CA SER A 100 5.39 9.11 6.87
C SER A 100 4.60 9.69 5.69
N ILE A 101 3.89 8.84 4.94
CA ILE A 101 3.02 9.29 3.83
C ILE A 101 1.86 10.12 4.37
N PHE A 102 1.26 9.68 5.48
CA PHE A 102 0.16 10.37 6.15
C PHE A 102 0.58 11.76 6.63
N ARG A 103 1.78 11.88 7.20
CA ARG A 103 2.35 13.17 7.59
C ARG A 103 2.56 14.11 6.41
N LEU A 104 3.07 13.61 5.29
CA LEU A 104 3.22 14.39 4.05
C LEU A 104 1.84 14.84 3.51
N TRP A 105 0.83 13.99 3.62
CA TRP A 105 -0.55 14.31 3.21
C TRP A 105 -1.18 15.41 4.06
N HIS A 106 -0.77 15.55 5.33
CA HIS A 106 -1.27 16.54 6.29
C HIS A 106 -0.46 17.84 6.36
N ILE A 107 0.54 18.04 5.48
CA ILE A 107 1.28 19.31 5.43
C ILE A 107 0.32 20.50 5.29
N GLY A 108 0.50 21.51 6.14
CA GLY A 108 -0.29 22.73 6.14
C GLY A 108 -1.73 22.59 6.66
N PHE A 109 -2.11 21.42 7.20
CA PHE A 109 -3.44 21.21 7.76
C PHE A 109 -3.42 21.42 9.28
N ILE A 110 -4.28 22.32 9.76
CA ILE A 110 -4.56 22.53 11.18
C ILE A 110 -6.06 22.74 11.30
N ASP A 111 -6.76 21.76 11.86
CA ASP A 111 -8.18 21.88 12.16
C ASP A 111 -8.52 20.97 13.34
N ASN A 112 -9.32 21.47 14.27
CA ASN A 112 -9.74 20.73 15.46
C ASN A 112 -11.13 20.09 15.28
N ASP A 113 -11.79 20.37 14.16
CA ASP A 113 -13.04 19.71 13.79
C ASP A 113 -12.78 18.24 13.40
N THR A 114 -13.51 17.33 14.04
CA THR A 114 -13.33 15.89 13.85
C THR A 114 -13.76 15.45 12.46
N LYS A 115 -14.76 16.11 11.88
CA LYS A 115 -15.28 15.79 10.56
C LYS A 115 -14.31 16.23 9.46
N SER A 116 -13.77 17.43 9.56
CA SER A 116 -12.67 17.92 8.71
C SER A 116 -11.45 16.99 8.74
N LEU A 117 -11.04 16.55 9.94
CA LEU A 117 -9.96 15.59 10.12
C LEU A 117 -10.24 14.23 9.44
N LEU A 118 -11.45 13.70 9.59
CA LEU A 118 -11.88 12.46 8.94
C LEU A 118 -11.82 12.58 7.41
N TYR A 119 -12.35 13.66 6.83
CA TYR A 119 -12.25 13.88 5.38
C TYR A 119 -10.80 13.94 4.92
N ARG A 120 -9.95 14.67 5.63
CA ARG A 120 -8.54 14.83 5.24
C ARG A 120 -7.79 13.51 5.32
N GLY A 121 -7.88 12.79 6.42
CA GLY A 121 -7.14 11.53 6.56
C GLY A 121 -7.68 10.40 5.69
N ILE A 122 -9.00 10.27 5.55
CA ILE A 122 -9.62 9.23 4.71
C ILE A 122 -9.42 9.53 3.22
N SER A 123 -9.26 10.81 2.83
CA SER A 123 -8.96 11.15 1.43
C SER A 123 -7.66 10.51 0.92
N LEU A 124 -6.63 10.34 1.76
CA LEU A 124 -5.43 9.59 1.38
C LEU A 124 -5.77 8.14 1.03
N ASN A 125 -6.57 7.48 1.86
CA ASN A 125 -6.99 6.11 1.63
C ASN A 125 -7.88 5.97 0.40
N LEU A 126 -8.72 6.97 0.09
CA LEU A 126 -9.50 7.01 -1.14
C LEU A 126 -8.60 7.11 -2.39
N VAL A 127 -7.51 7.87 -2.32
CA VAL A 127 -6.51 7.94 -3.40
C VAL A 127 -5.81 6.59 -3.58
N LEU A 128 -5.39 5.96 -2.47
CA LEU A 128 -4.80 4.62 -2.49
C LEU A 128 -5.78 3.58 -3.05
N PHE A 129 -7.08 3.71 -2.76
CA PHE A 129 -8.15 2.88 -3.30
C PHE A 129 -8.32 3.06 -4.80
N ALA A 130 -8.38 4.30 -5.29
CA ALA A 130 -8.48 4.55 -6.72
C ALA A 130 -7.26 3.98 -7.47
N PHE A 131 -6.07 4.14 -6.90
CA PHE A 131 -4.85 3.59 -7.47
C PHE A 131 -4.86 2.05 -7.46
N SER A 132 -5.26 1.42 -6.35
CA SER A 132 -5.34 -0.03 -6.25
C SER A 132 -6.40 -0.64 -7.18
N PHE A 133 -7.52 0.07 -7.42
CA PHE A 133 -8.55 -0.33 -8.38
C PHE A 133 -8.00 -0.42 -9.80
N VAL A 134 -7.22 0.57 -10.24
CA VAL A 134 -6.56 0.55 -11.55
C VAL A 134 -5.52 -0.56 -11.64
N LEU A 135 -4.71 -0.73 -10.59
CA LEU A 135 -3.71 -1.82 -10.54
C LEU A 135 -4.37 -3.20 -10.59
N ALA A 136 -5.52 -3.39 -9.95
CA ALA A 136 -6.28 -4.63 -9.99
C ALA A 136 -6.73 -5.00 -11.40
N ILE A 137 -7.20 -4.03 -12.19
CA ILE A 137 -7.55 -4.25 -13.61
C ILE A 137 -6.32 -4.77 -14.37
N CYS A 138 -5.18 -4.12 -14.18
CA CYS A 138 -3.93 -4.49 -14.83
C CYS A 138 -3.44 -5.88 -14.40
N LEU A 139 -3.56 -6.21 -13.11
CA LEU A 139 -3.19 -7.51 -12.55
C LEU A 139 -4.02 -8.64 -13.16
N VAL A 140 -5.34 -8.53 -13.09
CA VAL A 140 -6.22 -9.62 -13.55
C VAL A 140 -6.11 -9.80 -15.06
N ARG A 141 -5.97 -8.71 -15.82
CA ARG A 141 -5.69 -8.79 -17.26
C ARG A 141 -4.41 -9.59 -17.54
N ASN A 142 -3.32 -9.33 -16.81
CA ASN A 142 -2.07 -10.05 -17.00
C ASN A 142 -2.18 -11.54 -16.63
N LEU A 143 -2.84 -11.85 -15.52
CA LEU A 143 -3.03 -13.23 -15.07
C LEU A 143 -3.90 -14.03 -16.04
N LEU A 144 -4.97 -13.43 -16.57
CA LEU A 144 -5.89 -14.12 -17.48
C LEU A 144 -5.32 -14.25 -18.90
N LEU A 145 -4.49 -13.30 -19.35
CA LEU A 145 -3.74 -13.45 -20.61
C LEU A 145 -2.85 -14.70 -20.62
N LEU A 146 -2.37 -15.14 -19.45
CA LEU A 146 -1.62 -16.39 -19.32
C LEU A 146 -2.51 -17.64 -19.38
N ALA A 147 -3.77 -17.54 -18.97
CA ALA A 147 -4.65 -18.69 -18.72
C ALA A 147 -5.71 -18.94 -19.81
N SER A 148 -6.18 -17.91 -20.52
CA SER A 148 -7.29 -18.05 -21.47
C SER A 148 -7.15 -17.14 -22.67
N SER A 149 -7.37 -17.70 -23.87
CA SER A 149 -7.37 -16.96 -25.15
C SER A 149 -8.69 -16.22 -25.42
N ASN A 150 -9.77 -16.57 -24.72
CA ASN A 150 -11.09 -16.00 -24.97
C ASN A 150 -11.24 -14.60 -24.36
N SER A 151 -11.33 -13.58 -25.22
CA SER A 151 -11.45 -12.17 -24.83
C SER A 151 -12.71 -11.86 -24.02
N ASN A 152 -13.82 -12.53 -24.31
CA ASN A 152 -15.11 -12.30 -23.67
C ASN A 152 -15.17 -12.80 -22.23
N THR A 153 -14.64 -14.00 -21.95
CA THR A 153 -14.59 -14.56 -20.60
C THR A 153 -13.63 -13.76 -19.73
N MET A 154 -12.50 -13.32 -20.28
CA MET A 154 -11.54 -12.47 -19.57
C MET A 154 -12.18 -11.18 -19.04
N GLN A 155 -12.96 -10.48 -19.87
CA GLN A 155 -13.62 -9.24 -19.47
C GLN A 155 -14.62 -9.45 -18.33
N VAL A 156 -15.38 -10.55 -18.37
CA VAL A 156 -16.33 -10.89 -17.30
C VAL A 156 -15.59 -11.23 -16.00
N CYS A 157 -14.53 -12.02 -16.07
CA CYS A 157 -13.72 -12.35 -14.90
C CYS A 157 -13.09 -11.11 -14.25
N ILE A 158 -12.62 -10.14 -15.04
CA ILE A 158 -12.11 -8.86 -14.51
C ILE A 158 -13.20 -8.13 -13.73
N LEU A 159 -14.41 -8.00 -14.30
CA LEU A 159 -15.52 -7.33 -13.61
C LEU A 159 -15.91 -8.01 -12.30
N VAL A 160 -16.05 -9.34 -12.33
CA VAL A 160 -16.38 -10.14 -11.13
C VAL A 160 -15.30 -9.96 -10.06
N PHE A 161 -14.02 -10.01 -10.44
CA PHE A 161 -12.93 -9.79 -9.50
C PHE A 161 -12.99 -8.39 -8.88
N LEU A 162 -13.21 -7.33 -9.67
CA LEU A 162 -13.29 -5.96 -9.16
C LEU A 162 -14.46 -5.80 -8.18
N MET A 163 -15.62 -6.37 -8.50
CA MET A 163 -16.77 -6.36 -7.60
C MET A 163 -16.45 -7.09 -6.28
N MET A 164 -15.90 -8.30 -6.34
CA MET A 164 -15.58 -9.08 -5.14
C MET A 164 -14.48 -8.44 -4.30
N ALA A 165 -13.46 -7.85 -4.93
CA ALA A 165 -12.34 -7.23 -4.21
C ALA A 165 -12.76 -5.92 -3.52
N PHE A 166 -13.50 -5.04 -4.21
CA PHE A 166 -13.70 -3.65 -3.77
C PHE A 166 -15.08 -3.35 -3.18
N LEU A 167 -16.09 -4.21 -3.40
CA LEU A 167 -17.39 -4.12 -2.72
C LEU A 167 -17.46 -4.99 -1.46
N ASN A 168 -16.41 -5.75 -1.14
CA ASN A 168 -16.32 -6.48 0.12
C ASN A 168 -16.31 -5.49 1.30
N PRO A 169 -17.13 -5.73 2.35
CA PRO A 169 -17.11 -4.97 3.59
C PRO A 169 -15.70 -4.70 4.15
N ALA A 170 -14.80 -5.69 4.09
CA ALA A 170 -13.44 -5.55 4.61
C ALA A 170 -12.63 -4.44 3.88
N SER A 171 -12.71 -4.40 2.55
CA SER A 171 -12.01 -3.36 1.76
C SER A 171 -12.65 -1.98 1.96
N ILE A 172 -13.97 -1.93 2.15
CA ILE A 172 -14.68 -0.68 2.48
C ILE A 172 -14.20 -0.18 3.86
N THR A 173 -14.16 -1.04 4.88
CA THR A 173 -13.67 -0.65 6.20
C THR A 173 -12.21 -0.23 6.15
N ASN A 174 -11.35 -0.94 5.43
CA ASN A 174 -9.93 -0.59 5.33
C ASN A 174 -9.71 0.79 4.72
N THR A 175 -10.57 1.25 3.82
CA THR A 175 -10.53 2.64 3.33
C THR A 175 -11.00 3.68 4.36
N LEU A 176 -12.01 3.34 5.17
CA LEU A 176 -12.70 4.29 6.07
C LEU A 176 -12.03 4.47 7.43
N PHE A 177 -10.99 3.70 7.74
CA PHE A 177 -10.18 3.90 8.94
C PHE A 177 -8.82 4.47 8.54
N MET A 178 -8.34 5.49 9.25
CA MET A 178 -7.01 6.08 9.06
C MET A 178 -5.91 5.14 9.57
N ARG A 179 -5.75 3.98 8.92
CA ARG A 179 -4.89 2.88 9.31
C ARG A 179 -4.05 2.39 8.11
N PRO A 180 -2.92 1.71 8.35
CA PRO A 180 -2.02 1.25 7.29
C PRO A 180 -2.62 0.19 6.33
N TYR A 181 -3.78 -0.39 6.64
CA TYR A 181 -4.35 -1.51 5.87
C TYR A 181 -4.64 -1.18 4.40
N MET A 182 -5.15 0.02 4.09
CA MET A 182 -5.42 0.39 2.70
C MET A 182 -4.12 0.51 1.88
N LEU A 183 -3.06 1.05 2.48
CA LEU A 183 -1.73 1.09 1.86
C LEU A 183 -1.17 -0.32 1.65
N GLN A 184 -1.36 -1.22 2.62
CA GLN A 184 -0.95 -2.62 2.50
C GLN A 184 -1.68 -3.33 1.35
N GLU A 185 -3.00 -3.18 1.23
CA GLU A 185 -3.79 -3.74 0.11
C GLU A 185 -3.28 -3.22 -1.23
N CYS A 186 -3.05 -1.91 -1.33
CA CYS A 186 -2.55 -1.28 -2.54
C CYS A 186 -1.15 -1.80 -2.94
N LEU A 187 -0.21 -1.85 -2.00
CA LEU A 187 1.14 -2.33 -2.25
C LEU A 187 1.17 -3.84 -2.55
N PHE A 188 0.26 -4.61 -1.96
CA PHE A 188 0.12 -6.03 -2.25
C PHE A 188 -0.32 -6.28 -3.69
N ILE A 189 -1.34 -5.56 -4.17
CA ILE A 189 -1.78 -5.63 -5.57
C ILE A 189 -0.66 -5.18 -6.52
N LEU A 190 0.06 -4.11 -6.17
CA LEU A 190 1.22 -3.62 -6.94
C LEU A 190 2.31 -4.69 -7.06
N PHE A 191 2.65 -5.35 -5.95
CA PHE A 191 3.63 -6.42 -5.90
C PHE A 191 3.21 -7.60 -6.78
N LEU A 192 1.97 -8.07 -6.65
CA LEU A 192 1.43 -9.15 -7.49
C LEU A 192 1.46 -8.78 -8.97
N TRP A 193 1.11 -7.54 -9.30
CA TRP A 193 1.12 -7.07 -10.67
C TRP A 193 2.54 -7.06 -11.24
N ALA A 194 3.52 -6.51 -10.51
CA ALA A 194 4.92 -6.50 -10.90
C ALA A 194 5.46 -7.93 -11.09
N ASN A 195 5.12 -8.85 -10.18
CA ASN A 195 5.54 -10.24 -10.23
C ASN A 195 4.95 -10.96 -11.47
N SER A 196 3.64 -10.82 -11.70
CA SER A 196 2.95 -11.39 -12.87
C SER A 196 3.52 -10.87 -14.19
N MET A 197 3.84 -9.58 -14.28
CA MET A 197 4.47 -8.99 -15.47
C MET A 197 5.85 -9.56 -15.76
N LEU A 198 6.69 -9.67 -14.73
CA LEU A 198 8.02 -10.27 -14.87
C LEU A 198 7.88 -11.72 -15.35
N PHE A 199 6.95 -12.46 -14.77
CA PHE A 199 6.68 -13.85 -15.14
C PHE A 199 6.23 -14.00 -16.60
N CYS A 200 5.27 -13.18 -17.06
CA CYS A 200 4.86 -13.14 -18.47
C CYS A 200 6.05 -12.90 -19.42
N LEU A 201 6.92 -11.94 -19.08
CA LEU A 201 8.09 -11.62 -19.88
C LEU A 201 9.06 -12.81 -19.97
N LEU A 202 9.33 -13.48 -18.84
CA LEU A 202 10.21 -14.65 -18.80
C LEU A 202 9.65 -15.84 -19.58
N ASN A 203 8.35 -16.10 -19.48
CA ASN A 203 7.72 -17.20 -20.21
C ASN A 203 7.76 -16.95 -21.73
N ASN A 204 7.50 -15.72 -22.18
CA ASN A 204 7.61 -15.35 -23.60
C ASN A 204 9.05 -15.51 -24.13
N CYS A 205 10.07 -15.23 -23.31
CA CYS A 205 11.47 -15.47 -23.67
C CYS A 205 11.78 -16.97 -23.85
N ASN A 206 11.12 -17.82 -23.06
CA ASN A 206 11.33 -19.27 -23.11
C ASN A 206 10.74 -19.87 -24.40
N ILE A 207 9.55 -19.41 -24.80
CA ILE A 207 8.85 -19.89 -26.00
C ILE A 207 9.53 -19.38 -27.27
N ASN A 208 9.95 -18.10 -27.31
CA ASN A 208 10.59 -17.47 -28.46
C ASN A 208 12.01 -16.96 -28.10
N PRO A 209 13.03 -17.84 -28.13
CA PRO A 209 14.40 -17.50 -27.71
C PRO A 209 15.14 -16.57 -28.67
N THR A 210 14.59 -16.30 -29.87
CA THR A 210 15.15 -15.39 -30.90
C THR A 210 14.73 -13.92 -30.70
N SER A 211 14.01 -13.62 -29.61
CA SER A 211 13.50 -12.28 -29.31
C SER A 211 14.62 -11.24 -29.06
N PRO A 212 14.36 -9.95 -29.41
CA PRO A 212 15.39 -8.97 -29.76
C PRO A 212 16.24 -8.49 -28.57
N LYS A 213 17.38 -7.86 -28.88
CA LYS A 213 18.31 -7.21 -27.92
C LYS A 213 17.62 -6.29 -26.90
N ASP A 214 16.42 -5.79 -27.21
CA ASP A 214 15.59 -4.91 -26.37
C ASP A 214 14.84 -5.62 -25.22
N LEU A 215 14.82 -6.95 -25.18
CA LEU A 215 14.07 -7.70 -24.16
C LEU A 215 14.82 -7.82 -22.83
N LYS A 216 16.16 -7.94 -22.88
CA LYS A 216 17.04 -7.93 -21.70
C LYS A 216 16.89 -6.67 -20.84
N PRO A 217 16.99 -5.43 -21.39
CA PRO A 217 16.82 -4.22 -20.58
C PRO A 217 15.39 -4.09 -20.03
N ARG A 218 14.38 -4.66 -20.69
CA ARG A 218 13.01 -4.69 -20.17
C ARG A 218 12.88 -5.61 -18.95
N ILE A 219 13.51 -6.78 -18.95
CA ILE A 219 13.54 -7.70 -17.80
C ILE A 219 14.26 -7.06 -16.61
N VAL A 220 15.40 -6.39 -16.84
CA VAL A 220 16.15 -5.69 -15.79
C VAL A 220 15.30 -4.57 -15.18
N ARG A 221 14.67 -3.73 -16.01
CA ARG A 221 13.77 -2.66 -15.51
C ARG A 221 12.63 -3.21 -14.66
N MET A 222 11.98 -4.29 -15.10
CA MET A 222 10.90 -4.92 -14.33
C MET A 222 11.39 -5.61 -13.06
N SER A 223 12.61 -6.15 -13.08
CA SER A 223 13.25 -6.72 -11.89
C SER A 223 13.56 -5.64 -10.84
N CYS A 224 14.12 -4.50 -11.26
CA CYS A 224 14.30 -3.33 -10.39
C CYS A 224 12.97 -2.84 -9.82
N PHE A 225 11.93 -2.76 -10.66
CA PHE A 225 10.60 -2.36 -10.21
C PHE A 225 10.02 -3.34 -9.17
N LEU A 226 10.18 -4.65 -9.40
CA LEU A 226 9.76 -5.68 -8.46
C LEU A 226 10.48 -5.52 -7.10
N ILE A 227 11.80 -5.29 -7.10
CA ILE A 227 12.59 -5.06 -5.87
C ILE A 227 12.08 -3.84 -5.09
N ILE A 228 11.74 -2.75 -5.79
CA ILE A 228 11.19 -1.56 -5.13
C ILE A 228 9.81 -1.89 -4.54
N SER A 229 8.94 -2.56 -5.30
CA SER A 229 7.59 -2.93 -4.84
C SER A 229 7.62 -3.89 -3.64
N THR A 230 8.53 -4.87 -3.61
CA THR A 230 8.70 -5.80 -2.49
C THR A 230 9.21 -5.08 -1.26
N SER A 231 10.17 -4.17 -1.43
CA SER A 231 10.71 -3.38 -0.32
C SER A 231 9.63 -2.51 0.32
N LEU A 232 8.80 -1.84 -0.50
CA LEU A 232 7.66 -1.06 -0.03
C LEU A 232 6.62 -1.92 0.69
N LEU A 233 6.29 -3.10 0.14
CA LEU A 233 5.35 -4.03 0.76
C LEU A 233 5.87 -4.52 2.12
N LEU A 234 7.14 -4.90 2.21
CA LEU A 234 7.76 -5.31 3.48
C LEU A 234 7.79 -4.17 4.51
N LEU A 235 7.95 -2.93 4.04
CA LEU A 235 7.88 -1.73 4.86
C LEU A 235 6.43 -1.30 5.18
N SER A 236 5.41 -2.01 4.71
CA SER A 236 4.00 -1.69 5.01
C SER A 236 3.46 -2.48 6.21
N GLY A 237 4.01 -3.66 6.52
CA GLY A 237 3.63 -4.45 7.68
C GLY A 237 4.41 -5.76 7.82
N TYR A 238 4.57 -6.25 9.06
CA TYR A 238 5.40 -7.43 9.36
C TYR A 238 4.82 -8.77 8.85
N PHE A 239 3.50 -8.94 8.87
CA PHE A 239 2.86 -10.16 8.34
C PHE A 239 3.04 -10.33 6.83
N THR A 240 3.42 -9.28 6.11
CA THR A 240 3.67 -9.35 4.66
C THR A 240 4.85 -10.26 4.30
N ILE A 241 5.79 -10.49 5.24
CA ILE A 241 6.94 -11.37 5.01
C ILE A 241 6.46 -12.78 4.61
N ALA A 242 5.50 -13.34 5.35
CA ALA A 242 4.98 -14.68 5.08
C ALA A 242 4.37 -14.78 3.67
N PHE A 243 3.57 -13.79 3.28
CA PHE A 243 2.96 -13.74 1.94
C PHE A 243 4.00 -13.63 0.83
N VAL A 244 4.97 -12.73 0.99
CA VAL A 244 6.06 -12.54 0.02
C VAL A 244 6.87 -13.83 -0.14
N THR A 245 7.21 -14.50 0.96
CA THR A 245 7.94 -15.77 0.94
C THR A 245 7.15 -16.86 0.21
N ILE A 246 5.85 -17.03 0.50
CA ILE A 246 5.01 -18.04 -0.15
C ILE A 246 4.94 -17.80 -1.67
N ILE A 247 4.65 -16.57 -2.10
CA ILE A 247 4.53 -16.23 -3.52
C ILE A 247 5.85 -16.50 -4.25
N PHE A 248 6.96 -16.10 -3.66
CA PHE A 248 8.27 -16.35 -4.23
C PHE A 248 8.68 -17.82 -4.24
N MET A 249 8.28 -18.60 -3.24
CA MET A 249 8.50 -20.05 -3.26
C MET A 249 7.72 -20.70 -4.41
N VAL A 250 6.41 -20.41 -4.53
CA VAL A 250 5.56 -21.00 -5.58
C VAL A 250 6.07 -20.65 -6.97
N CYS A 251 6.31 -19.36 -7.23
CA CYS A 251 6.84 -18.93 -8.52
C CYS A 251 8.29 -19.40 -8.77
N GLY A 252 9.10 -19.52 -7.71
CA GLY A 252 10.45 -20.08 -7.78
C GLY A 252 10.44 -21.56 -8.20
N ILE A 253 9.58 -22.36 -7.58
CA ILE A 253 9.39 -23.78 -7.95
C ILE A 253 8.91 -23.89 -9.39
N TYR A 254 7.92 -23.10 -9.79
CA TYR A 254 7.41 -23.13 -11.16
C TYR A 254 8.49 -22.76 -12.20
N THR A 255 9.24 -21.67 -11.96
CA THR A 255 10.32 -21.25 -12.86
C THR A 255 11.44 -22.29 -12.95
N ALA A 256 11.74 -22.99 -11.85
CA ALA A 256 12.70 -24.09 -11.81
C ALA A 256 12.26 -25.28 -12.66
N LEU A 257 10.98 -25.65 -12.60
CA LEU A 257 10.45 -26.80 -13.33
C LEU A 257 10.27 -26.52 -14.83
N CYS A 258 9.71 -25.36 -15.18
CA CYS A 258 9.24 -25.09 -16.55
C CYS A 258 10.21 -24.26 -17.40
N ILE A 259 10.97 -23.34 -16.80
CA ILE A 259 11.74 -22.32 -17.55
C ILE A 259 13.25 -22.59 -17.50
N LYS A 260 13.78 -23.19 -16.42
CA LYS A 260 15.18 -23.61 -16.14
C LYS A 260 16.28 -22.56 -16.39
N ARG A 261 16.31 -21.95 -17.58
CA ARG A 261 17.26 -20.96 -18.10
C ARG A 261 17.25 -19.60 -17.37
N TYR A 262 16.19 -19.23 -16.64
CA TYR A 262 16.08 -17.93 -15.97
C TYR A 262 15.92 -18.01 -14.44
N ILE A 263 16.18 -19.20 -13.86
CA ILE A 263 16.03 -19.42 -12.42
C ILE A 263 16.93 -18.48 -11.58
N TYR A 264 18.12 -18.14 -12.11
CA TYR A 264 19.06 -17.24 -11.44
C TYR A 264 18.51 -15.80 -11.30
N ILE A 265 17.72 -15.31 -12.25
CA ILE A 265 17.10 -13.97 -12.18
C ILE A 265 16.06 -13.95 -11.06
N TYR A 266 15.25 -15.01 -10.96
CA TYR A 266 14.22 -15.11 -9.94
C TYR A 266 14.82 -15.27 -8.54
N ILE A 267 15.81 -16.16 -8.39
CA ILE A 267 16.55 -16.38 -7.14
C ILE A 267 17.29 -15.12 -6.69
N TYR A 268 17.97 -14.41 -7.60
CA TYR A 268 18.71 -13.19 -7.27
C TYR A 268 17.79 -12.04 -6.83
N ASN A 269 16.67 -11.85 -7.53
CA ASN A 269 15.66 -10.85 -7.16
C ASN A 269 14.97 -11.18 -5.82
N ASN A 270 14.70 -12.46 -5.53
CA ASN A 270 14.01 -12.90 -4.31
C ASN A 270 14.87 -12.88 -3.05
N LEU A 271 16.04 -13.50 -3.12
CA LEU A 271 16.83 -13.83 -1.92
C LEU A 271 17.88 -12.77 -1.60
N VAL A 272 18.52 -12.17 -2.61
CA VAL A 272 19.66 -11.29 -2.37
C VAL A 272 19.23 -9.83 -2.24
N PHE A 273 18.35 -9.34 -3.13
CA PHE A 273 18.00 -7.91 -3.14
C PHE A 273 16.80 -7.55 -2.27
N GLY A 274 15.70 -8.31 -2.30
CA GLY A 274 14.55 -8.04 -1.43
C GLY A 274 14.93 -8.03 0.06
N PHE A 275 15.70 -9.02 0.51
CA PHE A 275 16.18 -9.10 1.89
C PHE A 275 17.30 -8.10 2.20
N LYS A 276 18.19 -7.75 1.26
CA LYS A 276 19.18 -6.68 1.49
C LYS A 276 18.51 -5.31 1.58
N CYS A 277 17.55 -5.00 0.72
CA CYS A 277 16.79 -3.75 0.80
C CYS A 277 15.96 -3.67 2.10
N PHE A 278 15.36 -4.79 2.51
CA PHE A 278 14.69 -4.88 3.81
C PHE A 278 15.67 -4.74 4.99
N ASN A 279 16.82 -5.42 4.96
CA ASN A 279 17.84 -5.29 6.00
C ASN A 279 18.45 -3.88 6.03
N ILE A 280 18.62 -3.21 4.89
CA ILE A 280 18.99 -1.79 4.86
C ILE A 280 17.89 -0.95 5.53
N SER A 281 16.62 -1.20 5.24
CA SER A 281 15.51 -0.50 5.91
C SER A 281 15.42 -0.79 7.41
N LYS A 282 15.83 -1.98 7.89
CA LYS A 282 15.92 -2.35 9.31
C LYS A 282 17.19 -1.82 10.01
N VAL A 283 18.34 -1.84 9.36
CA VAL A 283 19.63 -1.32 9.89
C VAL A 283 19.54 0.18 10.18
N PHE A 284 18.59 0.86 9.54
CA PHE A 284 18.29 2.26 9.78
C PHE A 284 17.26 2.52 10.90
N CYS A 285 16.47 1.53 11.31
CA CYS A 285 15.84 1.49 12.63
C CYS A 285 16.89 1.02 13.65
N ARG A 286 17.81 1.90 14.04
CA ARG A 286 18.73 1.60 15.14
C ARG A 286 17.92 1.18 16.37
N HIS A 287 18.14 -0.06 16.83
CA HIS A 287 17.91 -0.44 18.20
C HIS A 287 18.56 0.59 19.12
N TYR A 288 17.78 1.52 19.64
CA TYR A 288 18.05 2.08 20.95
C TYR A 288 17.26 1.25 21.96
N SER A 289 17.94 0.22 22.45
CA SER A 289 17.78 -0.22 23.82
C SER A 289 17.88 1.02 24.72
N ARG A 290 16.79 1.37 25.37
CA ARG A 290 16.84 1.80 26.77
C ARG A 290 16.14 0.73 27.57
#